data_AF-F8CCY0-F1
#
_entry.id   AF-F8CCY0-F1
#
_cell.length_a   1.000
_cell.length_b   1.000
_cell.length_c   1.000
_cell.angle_alpha   90.00
_cell.angle_beta   90.00
_cell.angle_gamma   90.00
#
_symmetry.space_group_name_H-M   'P 1'
#
loop_
_entity.id
_entity.type
_entity.pdbx_description
1 polymer ?
#
loop_
_entity_poly.entity_id
_entity_poly.type
_entity_poly.pdbx_seq_one_letter_code
_entity_poly.pdbx_strand_id
1 'polypeptide(L)'
;MNLRAGLISELGEREGDPVLNSEPIVAWIRSLTTFSLEEASQWMAREDLRTVPIEKLRAMRRLKSALNTLAHALHKTQVEQKHPELIPWLQFRTRLP
;
A
#
# COMPACT_ATOMS: atom_id res chain seq x y z
N MET A 1 -7.09 -11.82 -0.57
CA MET A 1 -6.21 -11.75 -1.74
C MET A 1 -6.92 -10.94 -2.81
N ASN A 2 -6.25 -9.97 -3.46
CA ASN A 2 -6.87 -9.14 -4.51
C ASN A 2 -6.64 -9.80 -5.87
N LEU A 3 -7.72 -10.06 -6.63
CA LEU A 3 -7.65 -10.76 -7.91
C LEU A 3 -6.73 -10.07 -8.91
N ARG A 4 -6.78 -8.73 -8.98
CA ARG A 4 -5.95 -7.94 -9.90
C ARG A 4 -4.47 -8.14 -9.62
N ALA A 5 -4.06 -8.01 -8.35
CA ALA A 5 -2.66 -8.19 -7.96
C ALA A 5 -2.17 -9.63 -8.20
N GLY A 6 -3.01 -10.63 -7.98
CA GLY A 6 -2.68 -12.02 -8.30
C GLY A 6 -2.42 -12.22 -9.80
N LEU A 7 -3.32 -11.71 -10.64
CA LEU A 7 -3.18 -11.82 -12.10
C LEU A 7 -1.94 -11.08 -12.62
N ILE A 8 -1.62 -9.90 -12.07
CA ILE A 8 -0.38 -9.17 -12.42
C ILE A 8 0.86 -9.97 -11.97
N SER A 9 0.84 -10.54 -10.76
CA SER A 9 1.93 -11.38 -10.23
C SER A 9 2.21 -12.62 -11.11
N GLU A 10 1.16 -13.21 -11.68
CA GLU A 10 1.25 -14.40 -12.53
C GLU A 10 1.60 -14.06 -13.99
N LEU A 11 0.95 -13.05 -14.57
CA LEU A 11 0.94 -12.80 -16.02
C LEU A 11 1.80 -11.61 -16.45
N GLY A 12 2.27 -10.80 -15.50
CA GLY A 12 3.01 -9.56 -15.78
C GLY A 12 2.10 -8.34 -15.91
N GLU A 13 2.67 -7.16 -15.59
CA GLU A 13 2.00 -5.88 -15.83
C GLU A 13 1.85 -5.60 -17.34
N ARG A 14 0.69 -5.08 -17.74
CA ARG A 14 0.44 -4.53 -19.07
C ARG A 14 -0.24 -3.19 -18.96
N GLU A 15 0.42 -2.16 -19.47
CA GLU A 15 -0.11 -0.80 -19.46
C GLU A 15 -1.37 -0.71 -20.34
N GLY A 16 -2.40 0.00 -19.86
CA GLY A 16 -3.69 0.12 -20.55
C GLY A 16 -4.60 -1.11 -20.46
N ASP A 17 -4.12 -2.25 -19.96
CA ASP A 17 -4.96 -3.44 -19.76
C ASP A 17 -5.93 -3.23 -18.58
N PRO A 18 -7.23 -3.57 -18.72
CA PRO A 18 -8.22 -3.34 -17.66
C PRO A 18 -7.93 -4.11 -16.36
N VAL A 19 -7.19 -5.21 -16.47
CA VAL A 19 -6.86 -6.11 -15.36
C VAL A 19 -5.38 -6.08 -15.04
N LEU A 20 -4.49 -6.13 -16.03
CA LEU A 20 -3.05 -6.24 -15.81
C LEU A 20 -2.34 -4.89 -15.60
N ASN A 21 -3.09 -3.78 -15.51
CA ASN A 21 -2.53 -2.48 -15.15
C ASN A 21 -2.48 -2.31 -13.62
N SER A 22 -1.34 -1.86 -13.08
CA SER A 22 -1.16 -1.60 -11.65
C SER A 22 -1.71 -0.24 -11.18
N GLU A 23 -1.96 0.69 -12.10
CA GLU A 23 -2.46 2.05 -11.80
C GLU A 23 -3.70 2.07 -10.91
N PRO A 24 -4.72 1.21 -11.08
CA PRO A 24 -5.87 1.18 -10.16
C PRO A 24 -5.49 0.82 -8.72
N ILE A 25 -4.46 -0.01 -8.52
CA ILE A 25 -3.96 -0.36 -7.18
C ILE A 25 -3.23 0.85 -6.59
N VAL A 26 -2.41 1.53 -7.39
CA VAL A 26 -1.71 2.76 -7.00
C VAL A 26 -2.69 3.87 -6.62
N ALA A 27 -3.72 4.10 -7.44
CA ALA A 27 -4.77 5.08 -7.17
C ALA A 27 -5.53 4.76 -5.87
N TRP A 28 -5.81 3.48 -5.61
CA TRP A 28 -6.41 3.05 -4.36
C TRP A 28 -5.50 3.29 -3.15
N ILE A 29 -4.19 3.05 -3.27
CA ILE A 29 -3.24 3.37 -2.19
C ILE A 29 -3.24 4.88 -1.92
N ARG A 30 -3.13 5.70 -2.97
CA ARG A 30 -3.13 7.17 -2.85
C ARG A 30 -4.39 7.71 -2.19
N SER A 31 -5.56 7.12 -2.44
CA SER A 31 -6.80 7.54 -1.78
C SER A 31 -6.87 7.15 -0.29
N LEU A 32 -6.07 6.17 0.13
CA LEU A 32 -5.94 5.75 1.54
C LEU A 32 -4.85 6.51 2.30
N THR A 33 -3.91 7.17 1.62
CA THR A 33 -2.84 7.96 2.23
C THR A 33 -3.36 9.32 2.73
N THR A 34 -4.24 9.30 3.73
CA THR A 34 -4.86 10.50 4.33
C THR A 34 -4.02 11.14 5.45
N PHE A 35 -2.83 10.62 5.68
CA PHE A 35 -1.86 11.06 6.68
C PHE A 35 -0.46 10.85 6.12
N SER A 36 0.52 11.58 6.68
CA SER A 36 1.91 11.46 6.25
C SER A 36 2.58 10.22 6.82
N LEU A 37 3.70 9.82 6.22
CA LEU A 37 4.53 8.72 6.72
C LEU A 37 5.07 9.05 8.13
N GLU A 38 5.38 10.32 8.38
CA GLU A 38 5.85 10.79 9.67
C GLU A 38 4.78 10.64 10.76
N GLU A 39 3.55 11.08 10.49
CA GLU A 39 2.41 10.90 11.40
C GLU A 39 2.17 9.43 11.72
N ALA A 40 2.19 8.57 10.69
CA ALA A 40 2.05 7.12 10.87
C ALA A 40 3.18 6.55 11.74
N SER A 41 4.41 7.00 11.51
CA SER A 41 5.59 6.58 12.26
C SER A 41 5.50 7.00 13.73
N GLN A 42 5.04 8.21 14.01
CA GLN A 42 4.82 8.70 15.37
C GLN A 42 3.75 7.89 16.10
N TRP A 43 2.65 7.51 15.44
CA TRP A 43 1.63 6.66 16.06
C TRP A 43 2.15 5.25 16.34
N MET A 44 2.94 4.67 15.43
CA MET A 44 3.53 3.34 15.59
C MET A 44 4.71 3.28 16.56
N ALA A 45 5.29 4.43 16.90
CA ALA A 45 6.32 4.53 17.94
C ALA A 45 5.72 4.61 19.36
N ARG A 46 4.40 4.76 19.51
CA ARG A 46 3.77 4.79 20.84
C ARG A 46 3.84 3.42 21.50
N GLU A 47 4.22 3.41 22.77
CA GLU A 47 4.32 2.20 23.59
C GLU A 47 2.97 1.50 23.76
N ASP A 48 1.87 2.27 23.89
CA ASP A 48 0.51 1.74 23.89
C ASP A 48 -0.30 2.24 22.68
N LEU A 49 -0.52 1.34 21.72
CA LEU A 49 -1.34 1.58 20.53
C LEU A 49 -2.81 1.85 20.85
N ARG A 50 -3.31 1.48 22.04
CA ARG A 50 -4.69 1.79 22.46
C ARG A 50 -4.91 3.28 22.67
N THR A 51 -3.84 4.05 22.83
CA THR A 51 -3.87 5.52 22.90
C THR A 51 -4.06 6.18 21.53
N VAL A 52 -3.90 5.42 20.43
CA VAL A 52 -4.14 5.92 19.07
C VAL A 52 -5.65 5.86 18.79
N PRO A 53 -6.27 6.94 18.29
CA PRO A 53 -7.68 6.93 17.94
C PRO A 53 -8.03 5.78 16.98
N ILE A 54 -9.14 5.09 17.25
CA ILE A 54 -9.56 3.90 16.50
C ILE A 54 -9.68 4.14 15.00
N GLU A 55 -10.11 5.34 14.59
CA GLU A 55 -10.21 5.70 13.18
C GLU A 55 -8.85 5.77 12.48
N LYS A 56 -7.80 6.22 13.18
CA LYS A 56 -6.43 6.21 12.64
C LYS A 56 -5.91 4.79 12.53
N LEU A 57 -6.17 3.93 13.52
CA LEU A 57 -5.85 2.50 13.44
C LEU A 57 -6.54 1.82 12.26
N ARG A 58 -7.83 2.10 12.04
CA ARG A 58 -8.59 1.59 10.89
C ARG A 58 -8.01 2.07 9.56
N ALA A 59 -7.65 3.35 9.47
CA ALA A 59 -7.03 3.92 8.27
C ALA A 59 -5.67 3.25 7.97
N MET A 60 -4.82 3.08 8.97
CA MET A 60 -3.53 2.38 8.84
C MET A 60 -3.68 0.90 8.42
N ARG A 61 -4.67 0.17 8.98
CA ARG A 61 -4.95 -1.22 8.57
C ARG A 61 -5.39 -1.31 7.10
N ARG A 62 -6.25 -0.39 6.66
CA ARG A 62 -6.67 -0.31 5.25
C ARG A 62 -5.48 -0.05 4.34
N LEU A 63 -4.63 0.92 4.70
CA LEU A 63 -3.42 1.24 3.97
C LEU A 63 -2.45 0.04 3.92
N LYS A 64 -2.22 -0.65 5.04
CA LYS A 64 -1.41 -1.88 5.09
C LYS A 64 -1.93 -2.95 4.14
N SER A 65 -3.25 -3.16 4.10
CA SER A 65 -3.88 -4.13 3.19
C SER A 65 -3.65 -3.77 1.72
N ALA A 66 -3.75 -2.48 1.38
CA ALA A 66 -3.49 -2.01 0.01
C ALA A 66 -2.01 -2.13 -0.37
N LEU A 67 -1.10 -1.75 0.54
CA LEU A 67 0.34 -1.91 0.35
C LEU A 67 0.76 -3.37 0.21
N ASN A 68 0.17 -4.28 0.97
CA ASN A 68 0.40 -5.73 0.82
C ASN A 68 -0.12 -6.26 -0.52
N THR A 69 -1.23 -5.69 -1.00
CA THR A 69 -1.77 -6.01 -2.33
C THR A 69 -0.78 -5.61 -3.42
N LEU A 70 -0.23 -4.40 -3.35
CA LEU A 70 0.79 -3.94 -4.30
C LEU A 70 2.08 -4.75 -4.17
N ALA A 71 2.55 -5.00 -2.95
CA ALA A 71 3.76 -5.76 -2.69
C ALA A 71 3.72 -7.17 -3.29
N HIS A 72 2.54 -7.80 -3.35
CA HIS A 72 2.37 -9.10 -3.99
C HIS A 72 2.58 -9.08 -5.51
N ALA A 73 2.25 -7.98 -6.18
CA ALA A 73 2.41 -7.81 -7.63
C ALA A 73 3.75 -7.15 -8.01
N LEU A 74 4.51 -6.64 -7.04
CA LEU A 74 5.61 -5.70 -7.26
C LEU A 74 6.73 -6.24 -8.16
N HIS A 75 7.06 -7.52 -8.06
CA HIS A 75 8.11 -8.16 -8.88
C HIS A 75 7.77 -8.25 -10.37
N LYS A 76 6.52 -7.97 -10.74
CA LYS A 76 6.02 -7.98 -12.11
C LYS A 76 5.57 -6.61 -12.60
N THR A 77 5.82 -5.55 -11.84
CA THR A 77 5.44 -4.18 -12.21
C THR A 77 6.64 -3.25 -12.24
N GLN A 78 6.44 -2.07 -12.83
CA GLN A 78 7.41 -0.97 -12.79
C GLN A 78 7.04 0.09 -11.74
N VAL A 79 6.22 -0.25 -10.75
CA VAL A 79 5.66 0.72 -9.80
C VAL A 79 6.74 1.46 -9.01
N GLU A 80 7.85 0.82 -8.66
CA GLU A 80 8.95 1.50 -7.95
C GLU A 80 9.60 2.60 -8.80
N GLN A 81 9.60 2.44 -10.13
CA GLN A 81 10.14 3.44 -11.07
C GLN A 81 9.11 4.53 -11.37
N LYS A 82 7.84 4.16 -11.55
CA LYS A 82 6.74 5.07 -11.91
C LYS A 82 6.22 5.88 -10.72
N HIS A 83 6.26 5.32 -9.51
CA HIS A 83 5.71 5.89 -8.28
C HIS A 83 6.71 5.78 -7.11
N PRO A 84 7.88 6.43 -7.22
CA PRO A 84 8.93 6.36 -6.20
C PRO A 84 8.44 6.85 -4.82
N GLU A 85 7.41 7.69 -4.76
CA GLU A 85 6.79 8.16 -3.51
C GLU A 85 6.14 7.04 -2.69
N LEU A 86 5.85 5.88 -3.30
CA LEU A 86 5.30 4.71 -2.60
C LEU A 86 6.38 3.85 -1.93
N ILE A 87 7.65 3.99 -2.32
CA ILE A 87 8.75 3.17 -1.78
C ILE A 87 8.83 3.28 -0.24
N PRO A 88 8.81 4.47 0.37
CA PRO A 88 8.85 4.59 1.83
C PRO A 88 7.66 3.89 2.51
N TRP A 89 6.47 3.98 1.91
CA TRP A 89 5.28 3.29 2.41
C TRP A 89 5.38 1.78 2.29
N LEU A 90 5.89 1.27 1.16
CA LEU A 90 6.13 -0.15 0.95
C LEU A 90 7.11 -0.70 1.99
N GLN A 91 8.17 0.04 2.32
CA GLN A 91 9.12 -0.35 3.38
C GLN A 91 8.48 -0.29 4.77
N PHE A 92 7.68 0.74 5.05
CA PHE A 92 7.03 0.94 6.35
C PHE A 92 5.86 -0.03 6.61
N ARG A 93 5.31 -0.68 5.58
CA ARG A 93 4.10 -1.52 5.68
C ARG A 93 4.16 -2.62 6.74
N THR A 94 5.36 -3.16 7.02
CA THR A 94 5.55 -4.24 8.00
C THR A 94 5.38 -3.76 9.44
N ARG A 95 5.51 -2.44 9.67
CA ARG A 95 5.32 -1.78 10.97
C ARG A 95 3.89 -1.30 11.20
N LEU A 96 3.08 -1.21 10.14
CA LEU A 96 1.67 -0.89 10.26
C LEU A 96 0.93 -2.03 11.01
N PRO A 97 -0.16 -1.72 11.72
CA PRO A 97 -0.95 -2.71 12.45
C PRO A 97 -1.70 -3.64 11.50
#